data_AF-H9H0K3-F1
#
_entry.id   AF-H9H0K3-F1
#
_cell.length_a   1.000
_cell.length_b   1.000
_cell.length_c   1.000
_cell.angle_alpha   90.00
_cell.angle_beta   90.00
_cell.angle_gamma   90.00
#
_symmetry.space_group_name_H-M   'P 1'
#
loop_
_entity.id
_entity.type
_entity.pdbx_description
1 polymer ?
#
loop_
_entity_poly.entity_id
_entity_poly.type
_entity_poly.pdbx_seq_one_letter_code
_entity_poly.pdbx_strand_id
1 'polypeptide(L)'
;SSFFFRSTHNEMEKNRRAHLRLCLEKLKVLVPLGPESSKHTTLSLLMKAKLHIKKLEDYDRRALHQIEQLQREQRHLKRQLEKLGSERIRTDSVGSAVSSEHSDSDREEIDVDVESTDSLPADLDWSSSSPSDSDERGSLQSVCSDEGYASSGVRRAKVQSAHKLCPTL
;
A
#
# COMPACT_ATOMS: atom_id res chain seq x y z
N SER A 1 26.18 -48.58 -29.32
CA SER A 1 25.20 -48.31 -28.24
C SER A 1 25.40 -46.97 -27.53
N SER A 2 26.62 -46.57 -27.17
CA SER A 2 26.90 -45.30 -26.44
C SER A 2 26.60 -44.01 -27.23
N PHE A 3 26.79 -44.01 -28.56
CA PHE A 3 26.48 -42.86 -29.41
C PHE A 3 24.98 -42.54 -29.46
N PHE A 4 24.12 -43.56 -29.52
CA PHE A 4 22.67 -43.41 -29.51
C PHE A 4 22.18 -42.77 -28.20
N PHE A 5 22.68 -43.25 -27.06
CA PHE A 5 22.33 -42.68 -25.74
C PHE A 5 22.75 -41.21 -25.61
N ARG A 6 23.96 -40.86 -26.07
CA ARG A 6 24.45 -39.46 -26.08
C ARG A 6 23.59 -38.58 -26.99
N SER A 7 23.19 -39.08 -28.16
CA SER A 7 22.34 -38.35 -29.10
C SER A 7 20.95 -38.07 -28.51
N THR A 8 20.29 -39.10 -27.96
CA THR A 8 18.98 -38.96 -27.30
C THR A 8 19.04 -38.00 -26.12
N HIS A 9 20.06 -38.11 -25.27
CA HIS A 9 20.28 -37.16 -24.16
C HIS A 9 20.41 -35.71 -24.65
N ASN A 10 21.22 -35.47 -25.68
CA ASN A 10 21.42 -34.13 -26.24
C ASN A 10 20.12 -33.57 -26.81
N GLU A 11 19.30 -34.41 -27.47
CA GLU A 11 18.04 -33.98 -28.05
C GLU A 11 17.03 -33.59 -26.95
N MET A 12 16.94 -34.38 -25.88
CA MET A 12 16.13 -34.04 -24.71
C MET A 12 16.58 -32.71 -24.08
N GLU A 13 17.89 -32.49 -23.92
CA GLU A 13 18.40 -31.25 -23.34
C GLU A 13 18.17 -30.03 -24.24
N LYS A 14 18.24 -30.19 -25.57
CA LYS A 14 17.86 -29.13 -26.52
C LYS A 14 16.40 -28.76 -26.37
N ASN A 15 15.50 -29.75 -26.33
CA ASN A 15 14.07 -29.52 -26.14
C ASN A 15 13.79 -28.81 -24.81
N ARG A 16 14.40 -29.29 -23.72
CA ARG A 16 14.29 -28.65 -22.39
C ARG A 16 14.74 -27.18 -22.43
N ARG A 17 15.85 -26.87 -23.10
CA ARG A 17 16.35 -25.49 -23.26
C ARG A 17 15.43 -24.64 -24.11
N ALA A 18 14.84 -25.18 -25.17
CA ALA A 18 13.87 -24.47 -25.99
C ALA A 18 12.62 -24.09 -25.17
N HIS A 19 12.09 -25.03 -24.38
CA HIS A 19 10.98 -24.77 -23.48
C HIS A 19 11.32 -23.70 -22.44
N LEU A 20 12.50 -23.76 -21.83
CA LEU A 20 12.93 -22.76 -20.85
C LEU A 20 12.96 -21.36 -21.48
N ARG A 21 13.51 -21.20 -22.69
CA ARG A 21 13.51 -19.92 -23.40
C ARG A 21 12.09 -19.39 -23.60
N LEU A 22 11.16 -20.25 -24.03
CA LEU A 22 9.76 -19.87 -24.20
C LEU A 22 9.13 -19.36 -22.90
N CYS A 23 9.38 -20.03 -21.77
CA CYS A 23 8.92 -19.57 -20.46
C CYS A 23 9.48 -18.20 -20.08
N LEU A 24 10.77 -17.96 -20.34
CA LEU A 24 11.40 -16.68 -20.05
C LEU A 24 10.85 -15.56 -20.94
N GLU A 25 10.59 -15.81 -22.22
CA GLU A 25 9.95 -14.83 -23.11
C GLU A 25 8.55 -14.48 -22.65
N LYS A 26 7.73 -15.47 -22.23
CA LYS A 26 6.42 -15.21 -21.62
C LYS A 26 6.54 -14.35 -20.36
N LEU A 27 7.52 -14.64 -19.51
CA LEU A 27 7.77 -13.86 -18.29
C LEU A 27 8.14 -12.41 -18.60
N LYS A 28 8.93 -12.15 -19.65
CA LYS A 28 9.33 -10.79 -20.03
C LYS A 28 8.14 -9.89 -20.38
N VAL A 29 7.07 -10.46 -20.93
CA VAL A 29 5.85 -9.70 -21.28
C VAL A 29 5.07 -9.27 -20.02
N LEU A 30 5.13 -10.05 -18.95
CA LEU A 30 4.39 -9.78 -17.70
C LEU A 30 5.14 -8.82 -16.77
N VAL A 31 6.47 -8.78 -16.86
CA VAL A 31 7.29 -7.97 -15.97
C VAL A 31 7.53 -6.60 -16.61
N PRO A 32 7.40 -5.48 -15.86
CA PRO A 32 7.74 -4.17 -16.36
C PRO A 32 9.27 -4.03 -16.48
N LEU A 33 9.82 -4.41 -17.64
CA LEU A 33 11.27 -4.42 -17.90
C LEU A 33 11.83 -3.11 -18.47
N GLY A 34 10.96 -2.18 -18.88
CA GLY A 34 11.35 -0.93 -19.51
C GLY A 34 11.94 -1.12 -20.93
N PRO A 35 12.40 -0.03 -21.56
CA PRO A 35 12.88 -0.04 -22.95
C PRO A 35 14.17 -0.85 -23.17
N GLU A 36 14.87 -1.25 -22.10
CA GLU A 36 16.10 -2.05 -22.16
C GLU A 36 15.83 -3.57 -22.08
N SER A 37 14.65 -4.04 -22.50
CA SER A 37 14.21 -5.43 -22.39
C SER A 37 15.17 -6.44 -23.05
N SER A 38 15.89 -6.03 -24.10
CA SER A 38 16.86 -6.85 -24.83
C SER A 38 18.15 -7.16 -24.06
N LYS A 39 18.53 -6.35 -23.05
CA LYS A 39 19.80 -6.52 -22.31
C LYS A 39 19.67 -7.35 -21.03
N HIS A 40 18.47 -7.80 -20.70
CA HIS A 40 18.21 -8.47 -19.44
C HIS A 40 18.71 -9.93 -19.44
N THR A 41 19.52 -10.26 -18.45
CA THR A 41 19.93 -11.64 -18.16
C THR A 41 18.77 -12.40 -17.48
N THR A 42 18.83 -13.73 -17.48
CA THR A 42 17.83 -14.55 -16.77
C THR A 42 17.73 -14.19 -15.29
N LEU A 43 18.85 -13.90 -14.64
CA LEU A 43 18.87 -13.52 -13.22
C LEU A 43 18.16 -12.18 -12.98
N SER A 44 18.48 -11.15 -13.78
CA SER A 44 17.86 -9.83 -13.58
C SER A 44 16.35 -9.86 -13.86
N LEU A 45 15.91 -10.66 -14.82
CA LEU A 45 14.49 -10.92 -15.08
C LEU A 45 13.79 -11.53 -13.87
N LEU A 46 14.35 -12.60 -13.30
CA LEU A 46 13.75 -13.28 -12.13
C LEU A 46 13.71 -12.37 -10.89
N MET A 47 14.76 -11.58 -10.67
CA MET A 47 14.79 -10.59 -9.58
C MET A 47 13.71 -9.53 -9.75
N LYS A 48 13.56 -8.97 -10.97
CA LYS A 48 12.50 -7.99 -11.27
C LYS A 48 11.11 -8.59 -11.18
N ALA A 49 10.90 -9.83 -11.62
CA ALA A 49 9.64 -10.53 -11.46
C ALA A 49 9.24 -10.67 -9.98
N LYS A 50 10.19 -11.11 -9.14
CA LYS A 50 9.98 -11.21 -7.69
C LYS A 50 9.64 -9.86 -7.06
N LEU A 51 10.34 -8.80 -7.47
CA LEU A 51 10.05 -7.44 -7.00
C LEU A 51 8.68 -6.95 -7.48
N HIS A 52 8.30 -7.26 -8.72
CA HIS A 52 7.03 -6.85 -9.29
C HIS A 52 5.85 -7.48 -8.56
N ILE A 53 5.93 -8.77 -8.20
CA ILE A 53 4.91 -9.44 -7.38
C ILE A 53 4.73 -8.71 -6.05
N LYS A 54 5.83 -8.45 -5.32
CA LYS A 54 5.77 -7.70 -4.04
C LYS A 54 5.14 -6.31 -4.22
N LYS A 55 5.53 -5.61 -5.28
CA LYS A 55 4.97 -4.30 -5.59
C LYS A 55 3.45 -4.39 -5.78
N LEU A 56 2.96 -5.34 -6.58
CA LEU A 56 1.52 -5.55 -6.80
C LEU A 56 0.79 -5.87 -5.48
N GLU A 57 1.33 -6.77 -4.67
CA GLU A 57 0.77 -7.10 -3.35
C GLU A 57 0.66 -5.85 -2.46
N ASP A 58 1.65 -4.95 -2.49
CA ASP A 58 1.61 -3.70 -1.73
C ASP A 58 0.56 -2.71 -2.28
N TYR A 59 0.38 -2.64 -3.60
CA TYR A 59 -0.67 -1.83 -4.22
C TYR A 59 -2.05 -2.32 -3.82
N ASP A 60 -2.28 -3.63 -3.88
CA ASP A 60 -3.57 -4.23 -3.50
C ASP A 60 -3.89 -3.93 -2.03
N ARG A 61 -2.90 -4.07 -1.13
CA ARG A 61 -3.09 -3.72 0.30
C ARG A 61 -3.45 -2.24 0.49
N ARG A 62 -2.76 -1.33 -0.20
CA ARG A 62 -3.07 0.12 -0.13
C ARG A 62 -4.42 0.45 -0.72
N ALA A 63 -4.78 -0.15 -1.85
CA ALA A 63 -6.07 0.06 -2.50
C ALA A 63 -7.24 -0.39 -1.61
N LEU A 64 -7.11 -1.56 -0.96
CA LEU A 64 -8.10 -2.03 0.01
C LEU A 64 -8.25 -1.07 1.19
N HIS A 65 -7.13 -0.55 1.73
CA HIS A 65 -7.19 0.45 2.78
C HIS A 65 -7.92 1.73 2.33
N GLN A 66 -7.63 2.21 1.12
CA GLN A 66 -8.26 3.40 0.57
C GLN A 66 -9.77 3.20 0.39
N ILE A 67 -10.19 2.03 -0.11
CA ILE A 67 -11.61 1.68 -0.23
C ILE A 67 -12.27 1.74 1.15
N GLU A 68 -11.64 1.18 2.18
CA GLU A 68 -12.18 1.17 3.53
C GLU A 68 -12.34 2.59 4.11
N GLN A 69 -11.36 3.48 3.89
CA GLN A 69 -11.45 4.89 4.31
C GLN A 69 -12.59 5.61 3.61
N LEU A 70 -12.67 5.49 2.28
CA LEU A 70 -13.75 6.11 1.49
C LEU A 70 -15.13 5.57 1.91
N GLN A 71 -15.24 4.30 2.28
CA GLN A 71 -16.49 3.73 2.81
C GLN A 71 -16.85 4.28 4.20
N ARG A 72 -15.86 4.59 5.05
CA ARG A 72 -16.11 5.28 6.33
C ARG A 72 -16.60 6.71 6.09
N GLU A 73 -15.95 7.44 5.20
CA GLU A 73 -16.33 8.81 4.82
C GLU A 73 -17.72 8.85 4.21
N GLN A 74 -18.03 7.96 3.26
CA GLN A 74 -19.36 7.87 2.66
C GLN A 74 -20.43 7.63 3.74
N ARG A 75 -20.19 6.74 4.70
CA ARG A 75 -21.11 6.50 5.83
C ARG A 75 -21.21 7.73 6.74
N HIS A 76 -20.13 8.45 6.97
CA HIS A 76 -20.14 9.68 7.77
C HIS A 76 -20.99 10.76 7.11
N LEU A 77 -20.73 11.05 5.83
CA LEU A 77 -21.46 12.05 5.05
C LEU A 77 -22.95 11.71 4.92
N LYS A 78 -23.29 10.42 4.70
CA LYS A 78 -24.70 9.96 4.68
C LYS A 78 -25.44 10.29 5.98
N ARG A 79 -24.80 10.07 7.14
CA ARG A 79 -25.41 10.42 8.44
C ARG A 79 -25.53 11.94 8.63
N GLN A 80 -24.59 12.74 8.12
CA GLN A 80 -24.71 14.20 8.16
C GLN A 80 -25.88 14.70 7.30
N LEU A 81 -26.04 14.14 6.10
CA LEU A 81 -27.17 14.44 5.24
C LEU A 81 -28.51 14.04 5.86
N GLU A 82 -28.58 12.89 6.54
CA GLU A 82 -29.78 12.46 7.25
C GLU A 82 -30.17 13.43 8.38
N LYS A 83 -29.18 13.95 9.13
CA LYS A 83 -29.42 14.97 10.18
C LYS A 83 -29.97 16.27 9.58
N LEU A 84 -29.31 16.80 8.54
CA LEU A 84 -29.73 18.04 7.87
C LEU A 84 -31.06 17.88 7.10
N GLY A 85 -31.34 16.69 6.59
CA GLY A 85 -32.62 16.34 5.96
C GLY A 85 -33.76 16.26 6.99
N SER A 86 -33.49 15.65 8.14
CA SER A 86 -34.43 15.57 9.27
C SER A 86 -34.73 16.94 9.89
N GLU A 87 -33.76 17.85 9.86
CA GLU A 87 -33.91 19.24 10.31
C GLU A 87 -34.77 20.08 9.36
N ARG A 88 -34.72 19.80 8.04
CA ARG A 88 -35.60 20.43 7.05
C ARG A 88 -37.06 19.94 7.12
N ILE A 89 -37.29 18.63 7.30
CA ILE A 89 -38.66 18.04 7.39
C ILE A 89 -39.37 18.43 8.71
N ARG A 90 -38.62 18.88 9.72
CA ARG A 90 -39.20 19.36 10.98
C ARG A 90 -39.53 20.85 10.96
N THR A 91 -38.83 21.63 10.14
CA THR A 91 -39.00 23.09 10.07
C THR A 91 -40.02 23.53 9.03
N ASP A 92 -40.44 22.65 8.11
CA ASP A 92 -41.42 22.96 7.05
C ASP A 92 -42.88 22.61 7.40
N SER A 93 -43.19 22.05 8.58
CA SER A 93 -44.56 21.59 8.90
C SER A 93 -45.21 22.09 10.20
N VAL A 94 -44.60 23.01 10.97
CA VAL A 94 -45.34 23.64 12.08
C VAL A 94 -44.98 25.13 12.20
N GLY A 95 -45.81 26.00 11.62
CA GLY A 95 -45.99 27.35 12.18
C GLY A 95 -45.95 28.56 11.27
N SER A 96 -46.06 28.46 9.94
CA SER A 96 -46.32 29.67 9.13
C SER A 96 -47.83 30.00 9.13
N ALA A 97 -48.30 30.47 10.28
CA ALA A 97 -49.47 31.34 10.32
C ALA A 97 -48.97 32.77 10.12
N VAL A 98 -49.52 33.43 9.10
CA VAL A 98 -49.46 34.86 8.82
C VAL A 98 -49.38 35.72 10.09
N SER A 99 -48.44 36.68 10.12
CA SER A 99 -48.31 37.92 10.96
C SER A 99 -46.80 38.14 11.18
N SER A 100 -46.15 39.24 10.80
CA SER A 100 -46.46 40.64 11.03
C SER A 100 -45.66 41.49 10.04
N GLU A 101 -46.28 42.56 9.55
CA GLU A 101 -45.59 43.71 8.95
C GLU A 101 -44.46 44.23 9.86
N HIS A 102 -43.47 44.81 9.19
CA HIS A 102 -42.39 45.67 9.69
C HIS A 102 -41.09 44.96 10.12
N SER A 103 -40.11 45.00 9.21
CA SER A 103 -38.71 45.20 9.57
C SER A 103 -38.02 45.93 8.42
N ASP A 104 -38.03 47.27 8.47
CA ASP A 104 -37.03 48.07 7.79
C ASP A 104 -35.67 47.68 8.38
N SER A 105 -34.83 47.03 7.58
CA SER A 105 -33.44 46.78 7.93
C SER A 105 -32.62 47.26 6.75
N ASP A 106 -31.94 48.38 6.99
CA ASP A 106 -31.08 49.07 6.05
C ASP A 106 -30.14 48.12 5.32
N ARG A 107 -30.28 48.10 4.00
CA ARG A 107 -29.39 47.39 3.09
C ARG A 107 -28.14 48.24 2.92
N GLU A 108 -27.15 48.03 3.77
CA GLU A 108 -25.78 48.45 3.45
C GLU A 108 -25.24 47.53 2.35
N GLU A 109 -25.00 48.11 1.19
CA GLU A 109 -24.41 47.46 0.03
C GLU A 109 -22.92 47.26 0.32
N ILE A 110 -22.51 46.02 0.58
CA ILE A 110 -21.10 45.67 0.73
C ILE A 110 -20.53 45.53 -0.68
N ASP A 111 -19.80 46.54 -1.14
CA ASP A 111 -18.94 46.45 -2.32
C ASP A 111 -17.84 45.42 -2.03
N VAL A 112 -17.96 44.25 -2.65
CA VAL A 112 -16.89 43.26 -2.69
C VAL A 112 -15.90 43.67 -3.78
N ASP A 113 -14.79 44.28 -3.37
CA ASP A 113 -13.67 44.53 -4.26
C ASP A 113 -13.06 43.19 -4.72
N VAL A 114 -13.26 42.86 -5.99
CA VAL A 114 -12.63 41.71 -6.62
C VAL A 114 -11.23 42.15 -7.04
N GLU A 115 -10.27 42.07 -6.12
CA GLU A 115 -8.88 42.23 -6.48
C GLU A 115 -8.48 41.06 -7.40
N SER A 116 -8.34 41.41 -8.68
CA SER A 116 -7.84 40.56 -9.74
C SER A 116 -6.39 40.19 -9.45
N THR A 117 -6.14 39.05 -8.80
CA THR A 117 -4.79 38.50 -8.74
C THR A 117 -4.46 37.91 -10.11
N ASP A 118 -3.74 38.71 -10.91
CA ASP A 118 -3.15 38.24 -12.13
C ASP A 118 -1.98 37.30 -11.79
N SER A 119 -2.09 36.09 -12.31
CA SER A 119 -1.02 35.33 -12.94
C SER A 119 0.39 35.46 -12.35
N LEU A 120 0.85 34.47 -11.56
CA LEU A 120 2.15 33.82 -11.80
C LEU A 120 2.17 32.35 -11.32
N PRO A 121 2.90 31.47 -12.04
CA PRO A 121 3.01 30.04 -11.75
C PRO A 121 4.27 29.73 -10.92
N ALA A 122 4.15 28.93 -9.86
CA ALA A 122 5.27 28.14 -9.33
C ALA A 122 4.79 27.22 -8.19
N ASP A 123 4.79 25.92 -8.47
CA ASP A 123 5.22 24.84 -7.57
C ASP A 123 4.97 25.01 -6.06
N LEU A 124 3.78 24.61 -5.58
CA LEU A 124 3.60 24.26 -4.18
C LEU A 124 4.19 22.87 -3.92
N ASP A 125 5.47 22.86 -3.58
CA ASP A 125 6.14 21.81 -2.82
C ASP A 125 5.57 21.76 -1.40
N TRP A 126 4.65 20.83 -1.14
CA TRP A 126 4.27 20.46 0.23
C TRP A 126 5.38 19.56 0.81
N SER A 127 6.50 20.17 1.17
CA SER A 127 7.58 19.51 1.90
C SER A 127 7.35 19.59 3.40
N SER A 128 6.88 18.46 3.93
CA SER A 128 7.29 17.80 5.18
C SER A 128 7.94 18.69 6.26
N SER A 129 7.15 19.12 7.24
CA SER A 129 7.68 19.64 8.51
C SER A 129 8.34 18.50 9.29
N SER A 130 9.66 18.58 9.51
CA SER A 130 10.37 17.79 10.52
C SER A 130 10.56 18.64 11.78
N PRO A 131 10.14 18.18 12.98
CA PRO A 131 10.54 18.82 14.22
C PRO A 131 11.99 18.46 14.54
N SER A 132 12.78 19.51 14.75
CA SER A 132 14.15 19.50 15.26
C SER A 132 14.14 19.06 16.73
N ASP A 133 14.97 18.08 17.09
CA ASP A 133 15.35 17.83 18.48
C ASP A 133 16.87 17.72 18.55
N SER A 134 17.45 18.59 19.36
CA SER A 134 18.88 18.64 19.68
C SER A 134 18.99 18.20 21.12
N ASP A 135 19.87 17.23 21.39
CA ASP A 135 20.50 17.05 22.68
C ASP A 135 21.77 16.18 22.54
N GLU A 136 22.48 16.07 23.63
CA GLU A 136 23.86 16.50 23.78
C GLU A 136 24.72 15.41 24.44
N ARG A 137 26.04 15.50 24.21
CA ARG A 137 27.17 15.04 25.04
C ARG A 137 27.16 13.62 25.63
N GLY A 138 28.22 12.88 25.30
CA GLY A 138 28.40 11.49 25.69
C GLY A 138 28.97 11.21 27.08
N SER A 139 29.22 9.93 27.35
CA SER A 139 30.34 9.45 28.14
C SER A 139 30.43 7.92 28.17
N LEU A 140 31.64 7.46 27.86
CA LEU A 140 32.45 6.48 28.60
C LEU A 140 31.90 5.08 28.90
N GLN A 141 32.59 4.11 28.30
CA GLN A 141 33.21 2.94 28.96
C GLN A 141 32.47 2.36 30.18
N SER A 142 31.87 1.19 29.98
CA SER A 142 31.65 0.24 31.07
C SER A 142 32.23 -1.10 30.67
N VAL A 143 33.38 -1.40 31.24
CA VAL A 143 33.94 -2.74 31.37
C VAL A 143 33.47 -3.28 32.70
N CYS A 144 32.74 -4.39 32.69
CA CYS A 144 32.54 -5.23 33.87
C CYS A 144 32.73 -6.69 33.44
N SER A 145 33.83 -7.25 33.97
CA SER A 145 34.15 -8.66 34.25
C SER A 145 32.95 -9.44 34.81
N ASP A 146 32.88 -10.76 35.00
CA ASP A 146 33.66 -11.99 34.75
C ASP A 146 32.66 -13.14 35.07
N GLU A 147 33.07 -14.37 34.82
CA GLU A 147 32.56 -15.64 35.39
C GLU A 147 31.63 -16.50 34.52
N GLY A 148 32.12 -17.73 34.29
CA GLY A 148 31.25 -18.91 34.37
C GLY A 148 31.30 -19.86 33.19
N TYR A 149 32.35 -20.68 33.11
CA TYR A 149 32.32 -21.94 32.36
C TYR A 149 31.19 -22.85 32.89
N ALA A 150 30.32 -23.34 31.99
CA ALA A 150 29.58 -24.58 32.21
C ALA A 150 29.27 -25.26 30.87
N SER A 151 29.95 -26.39 30.65
CA SER A 151 29.69 -27.35 29.58
C SER A 151 28.56 -28.29 29.99
N SER A 152 27.58 -28.54 29.10
CA SER A 152 27.01 -29.88 28.83
C SER A 152 25.65 -29.81 28.11
N GLY A 153 25.41 -30.79 27.23
CA GLY A 153 24.07 -31.38 27.09
C GLY A 153 23.37 -31.17 25.75
N VAL A 154 23.73 -31.98 24.76
CA VAL A 154 22.88 -32.29 23.58
C VAL A 154 21.51 -32.78 24.06
N ARG A 155 20.41 -32.13 23.66
CA ARG A 155 19.07 -32.75 23.63
C ARG A 155 18.32 -32.36 22.35
N ARG A 156 18.20 -33.37 21.48
CA ARG A 156 17.39 -33.42 20.27
C ARG A 156 15.90 -33.33 20.67
N ALA A 157 15.24 -32.21 20.37
CA ALA A 157 13.79 -32.09 20.56
C ALA A 157 13.06 -32.63 19.31
N LYS A 158 12.29 -33.69 19.54
CA LYS A 158 11.42 -34.38 18.58
C LYS A 158 10.11 -33.58 18.49
N VAL A 159 9.82 -33.00 17.32
CA VAL A 159 8.53 -32.37 17.04
C VAL A 159 7.46 -33.47 17.03
N GLN A 160 6.56 -33.44 18.00
CA GLN A 160 5.38 -34.28 18.05
C GLN A 160 4.30 -33.67 17.15
N SER A 161 3.79 -34.51 16.24
CA SER A 161 2.71 -34.22 15.30
C SER A 161 1.39 -34.03 16.05
N ALA A 162 0.81 -32.84 15.94
CA ALA A 162 -0.52 -32.53 16.46
C ALA A 162 -1.62 -33.24 15.64
N HIS A 163 -2.38 -34.06 16.35
CA HIS A 163 -3.81 -34.37 16.24
C HIS A 163 -4.50 -34.25 14.86
N LYS A 164 -4.85 -35.43 14.31
CA LYS A 164 -5.88 -35.59 13.28
C LYS A 164 -7.25 -35.34 13.89
N LEU A 165 -7.99 -34.37 13.34
CA LEU A 165 -9.43 -34.24 13.52
C LEU A 165 -10.13 -35.18 12.54
N CYS A 166 -11.08 -35.96 13.06
CA CYS A 166 -11.99 -36.83 12.33
C CYS A 166 -13.19 -36.02 11.82
N PRO A 167 -13.71 -36.26 10.60
CA PRO A 167 -15.07 -35.87 10.26
C PRO A 167 -15.98 -37.10 10.23
N THR A 168 -17.00 -37.07 11.07
CA THR A 168 -18.26 -37.79 10.90
C THR A 168 -19.16 -37.07 9.89
N LEU A 169 -19.92 -37.87 9.14
CA LEU A 169 -20.96 -37.62 8.12
C LEU A 169 -20.44 -37.66 6.67
#